data_AF-A0A2M9P951-F1
#
_entry.id   AF-A0A2M9P951-F1
#
_cell.length_a   1.000
_cell.length_b   1.000
_cell.length_c   1.000
_cell.angle_alpha   90.00
_cell.angle_beta   90.00
_cell.angle_gamma   90.00
#
_symmetry.space_group_name_H-M   'P 1'
#
loop_
_entity.id
_entity.type
_entity.pdbx_description
1 polymer ?
#
loop_
_entity_poly.entity_id
_entity_poly.type
_entity_poly.pdbx_seq_one_letter_code
_entity_poly.pdbx_strand_id
1 'polypeptide(L)'
;QDGLYLGALNDVLIENNYIGDFNSATPTSPTNKDGIQFYTNSTTAASDGVTIRGNTFESESLRQNITILNEAYKAGDLTTYHRDILIEDNYIRSANTQGVTVAHSDGVIIRNNTVAYDSNQIVTQIPLINVSTTSLNVNVSDNTIYGVDDAPENATTITVGTQAELLAALTSVRGGDTILLEAGTYEDLNLTHSSARNYKFTETVTIKSEDVNNRAVVNELFIFGVQNLVISDIDFDYTGAQASSTLAWQVGMPFYVESATDLMLDRLDFDGHRINGFGAATGLRVKNSSDVTISNTEMTDFKIAMNISGGSDFTIRDNDIKQMSQDGLYMG
;
A
#
# COMPACT_ATOMS: atom_id res chain seq x y z
N GLN A 1 11.50 -16.92 -4.41
CA GLN A 1 12.01 -17.49 -5.66
C GLN A 1 11.28 -16.83 -6.81
N ASP A 2 11.87 -16.93 -8.00
CA ASP A 2 11.49 -16.16 -9.19
C ASP A 2 10.22 -16.72 -9.84
N GLY A 3 9.56 -15.92 -10.67
CA GLY A 3 8.40 -16.38 -11.46
C GLY A 3 8.83 -17.30 -12.60
N LEU A 4 9.72 -16.83 -13.46
CA LEU A 4 10.36 -17.59 -14.53
C LEU A 4 11.88 -17.50 -14.38
N TYR A 5 12.57 -18.65 -14.33
CA TYR A 5 14.03 -18.75 -14.18
C TYR A 5 14.61 -19.52 -15.37
N LEU A 6 15.27 -18.82 -16.30
CA LEU A 6 15.54 -19.28 -17.67
C LEU A 6 17.01 -19.12 -18.07
N GLY A 7 17.61 -20.09 -18.74
CA GLY A 7 19.01 -19.99 -19.19
C GLY A 7 19.33 -20.94 -20.34
N ALA A 8 20.29 -20.55 -21.19
CA ALA A 8 20.68 -21.28 -22.42
C ALA A 8 19.49 -21.64 -23.34
N LEU A 9 18.59 -20.69 -23.58
CA LEU A 9 17.44 -20.87 -24.47
C LEU A 9 17.62 -20.11 -25.79
N ASN A 10 17.04 -20.64 -26.86
CA ASN A 10 16.96 -19.95 -28.15
C ASN A 10 15.50 -19.75 -28.54
N ASP A 11 15.18 -18.64 -29.20
CA ASP A 11 13.86 -18.34 -29.79
C ASP A 11 12.71 -18.41 -28.76
N VAL A 12 12.84 -17.63 -27.69
CA VAL A 12 11.86 -17.57 -26.59
C VAL A 12 10.87 -16.43 -26.81
N LEU A 13 9.58 -16.73 -26.73
CA LEU A 13 8.49 -15.76 -26.71
C LEU A 13 7.70 -15.86 -25.41
N ILE A 14 7.64 -14.76 -24.65
CA ILE A 14 6.83 -14.60 -23.45
C ILE A 14 5.87 -13.45 -23.70
N GLU A 15 4.61 -13.76 -24.00
CA GLU A 15 3.65 -12.74 -24.41
C GLU A 15 2.30 -12.79 -23.69
N ASN A 16 1.74 -11.61 -23.41
CA ASN A 16 0.38 -11.41 -22.92
C ASN A 16 0.04 -12.18 -21.63
N ASN A 17 1.00 -12.27 -20.70
CA ASN A 17 0.83 -12.92 -19.40
C ASN A 17 0.62 -11.90 -18.29
N TYR A 18 -0.09 -12.31 -17.24
CA TYR A 18 -0.01 -11.70 -15.92
C TYR A 18 1.02 -12.46 -15.07
N ILE A 19 2.04 -11.77 -14.57
CA ILE A 19 3.13 -12.34 -13.77
C ILE A 19 3.16 -11.60 -12.43
N GLY A 20 2.43 -12.14 -11.46
CA GLY A 20 2.13 -11.43 -10.22
C GLY A 20 1.64 -12.29 -9.06
N ASP A 21 1.06 -11.63 -8.05
CA ASP A 21 0.42 -12.23 -6.85
C ASP A 21 1.28 -13.22 -6.07
N PHE A 22 2.60 -13.00 -6.06
CA PHE A 22 3.51 -13.94 -5.42
C PHE A 22 3.45 -13.89 -3.90
N ASN A 23 3.04 -15.00 -3.28
CA ASN A 23 3.08 -15.17 -1.82
C ASN A 23 4.44 -15.75 -1.37
N SER A 24 5.44 -14.89 -1.23
CA SER A 24 6.77 -15.31 -0.75
C SER A 24 6.77 -15.52 0.77
N ALA A 25 7.31 -16.64 1.25
CA ALA A 25 7.50 -16.90 2.69
C ALA A 25 8.37 -15.83 3.40
N THR A 26 9.14 -15.06 2.64
CA THR A 26 9.96 -13.94 3.11
C THR A 26 9.69 -12.66 2.31
N PRO A 27 8.51 -12.03 2.42
CA PRO A 27 8.03 -11.02 1.47
C PRO A 27 8.93 -9.78 1.39
N THR A 28 9.55 -9.38 2.51
CA THR A 28 10.45 -8.22 2.61
C THR A 28 11.93 -8.55 2.37
N SER A 29 12.27 -9.81 2.10
CA SER A 29 13.67 -10.19 1.90
C SER A 29 14.25 -9.50 0.66
N PRO A 30 15.44 -8.87 0.76
CA PRO A 30 16.10 -8.22 -0.36
C PRO A 30 16.80 -9.20 -1.30
N THR A 31 16.67 -10.52 -1.08
CA THR A 31 17.18 -11.52 -2.02
C THR A 31 16.58 -11.30 -3.39
N ASN A 32 17.40 -11.45 -4.44
CA ASN A 32 16.96 -11.39 -5.84
C ASN A 32 15.75 -12.32 -6.01
N LYS A 33 14.58 -11.71 -6.16
CA LYS A 33 13.34 -12.37 -6.52
C LYS A 33 12.89 -11.68 -7.78
N ASP A 34 12.82 -12.42 -8.86
CA ASP A 34 12.57 -11.87 -10.17
C ASP A 34 11.18 -12.28 -10.67
N GLY A 35 10.51 -11.42 -11.43
CA GLY A 35 9.35 -11.83 -12.22
C GLY A 35 9.79 -12.79 -13.31
N ILE A 36 10.79 -12.35 -14.08
CA ILE A 36 11.52 -13.13 -15.08
C ILE A 36 13.01 -12.91 -14.85
N GLN A 37 13.77 -14.00 -14.71
CA GLN A 37 15.22 -13.98 -14.76
C GLN A 37 15.73 -14.82 -15.93
N PHE A 38 16.57 -14.20 -16.77
CA PHE A 38 17.52 -14.90 -17.62
C PHE A 38 18.89 -14.93 -16.95
N TYR A 39 19.55 -16.09 -17.00
CA TYR A 39 20.86 -16.32 -16.40
C TYR A 39 21.80 -17.12 -17.31
N THR A 40 23.09 -17.04 -17.01
CA THR A 40 24.16 -17.83 -17.65
C THR A 40 24.92 -18.72 -16.68
N ASN A 41 24.84 -18.46 -15.37
CA ASN A 41 25.53 -19.27 -14.37
C ASN A 41 25.15 -20.75 -14.47
N SER A 42 26.15 -21.64 -14.54
CA SER A 42 25.94 -23.10 -14.64
C SER A 42 25.08 -23.54 -15.84
N THR A 43 24.98 -22.70 -16.87
CA THR A 43 24.37 -23.04 -18.16
C THR A 43 25.43 -23.37 -19.21
N THR A 44 25.04 -23.96 -20.34
CA THR A 44 25.96 -24.29 -21.44
C THR A 44 26.21 -23.14 -22.42
N ALA A 45 25.38 -22.10 -22.40
CA ALA A 45 25.46 -20.95 -23.30
C ALA A 45 24.59 -19.78 -22.80
N ALA A 46 24.86 -18.57 -23.28
CA ALA A 46 23.90 -17.47 -23.15
C ALA A 46 22.70 -17.67 -24.09
N SER A 47 21.53 -17.16 -23.69
CA SER A 47 20.31 -17.19 -24.48
C SER A 47 20.34 -16.25 -25.68
N ASP A 48 19.65 -16.63 -26.75
CA ASP A 48 19.62 -15.96 -28.06
C ASP A 48 18.17 -15.85 -28.57
N GLY A 49 17.74 -14.71 -29.09
CA GLY A 49 16.39 -14.51 -29.60
C GLY A 49 15.32 -14.57 -28.50
N VAL A 50 15.26 -13.57 -27.63
CA VAL A 50 14.28 -13.48 -26.54
C VAL A 50 13.32 -12.32 -26.79
N THR A 51 12.02 -12.60 -26.84
CA THR A 51 10.95 -11.59 -26.93
C THR A 51 10.05 -11.67 -25.70
N ILE A 52 9.92 -10.56 -24.97
CA ILE A 52 9.02 -10.39 -23.82
C ILE A 52 8.07 -9.24 -24.14
N ARG A 53 6.79 -9.54 -24.42
CA ARG A 53 5.85 -8.50 -24.87
C ARG A 53 4.44 -8.55 -24.29
N GLY A 54 3.82 -7.39 -24.09
CA GLY A 54 2.40 -7.33 -23.68
C GLY A 54 2.10 -7.92 -22.30
N ASN A 55 3.12 -8.17 -21.46
CA ASN A 55 2.92 -8.77 -20.14
C ASN A 55 2.64 -7.70 -19.08
N THR A 56 1.90 -8.08 -18.04
CA THR A 56 1.61 -7.27 -16.85
C THR A 56 2.33 -7.85 -15.64
N PHE A 57 3.07 -7.01 -14.90
CA PHE A 57 3.80 -7.39 -13.69
C PHE A 57 3.31 -6.57 -12.49
N GLU A 58 2.86 -7.27 -11.45
CA GLU A 58 2.30 -6.66 -10.25
C GLU A 58 2.42 -7.64 -9.07
N SER A 59 2.91 -7.22 -7.90
CA SER A 59 3.10 -8.14 -6.78
C SER A 59 3.18 -7.42 -5.46
N GLU A 60 2.45 -7.89 -4.44
CA GLU A 60 2.51 -7.41 -3.05
C GLU A 60 3.85 -7.68 -2.35
N SER A 61 4.66 -8.63 -2.85
CA SER A 61 6.06 -8.82 -2.42
C SER A 61 6.99 -7.97 -3.27
N LEU A 62 7.99 -7.34 -2.63
CA LEU A 62 9.07 -6.65 -3.32
C LEU A 62 9.85 -7.61 -4.23
N ARG A 63 9.99 -7.26 -5.52
CA ARG A 63 10.61 -8.09 -6.56
C ARG A 63 11.29 -7.24 -7.63
N GLN A 64 12.36 -7.76 -8.20
CA GLN A 64 12.85 -7.34 -9.51
C GLN A 64 11.86 -7.87 -10.56
N ASN A 65 11.66 -7.16 -11.67
CA ASN A 65 10.62 -7.58 -12.63
C ASN A 65 11.25 -8.36 -13.78
N ILE A 66 11.75 -7.67 -14.81
CA ILE A 66 12.46 -8.33 -15.91
C ILE A 66 13.96 -8.16 -15.68
N THR A 67 14.65 -9.28 -15.50
CA THR A 67 16.09 -9.31 -15.21
C THR A 67 16.80 -10.24 -16.18
N ILE A 68 17.73 -9.71 -16.96
CA ILE A 68 18.60 -10.49 -17.86
C ILE A 68 20.03 -10.31 -17.37
N LEU A 69 20.54 -11.32 -16.66
CA LEU A 69 21.88 -11.32 -16.09
C LEU A 69 22.81 -12.25 -16.85
N ASN A 70 24.07 -11.83 -16.94
CA ASN A 70 25.12 -12.61 -17.57
C ASN A 70 26.30 -12.76 -16.61
N GLU A 71 26.16 -13.73 -15.72
CA GLU A 71 27.16 -14.12 -14.73
C GLU A 71 28.44 -14.67 -15.37
N ALA A 72 28.39 -15.30 -16.54
CA ALA A 72 29.57 -15.78 -17.27
C ALA A 72 30.48 -14.60 -17.67
N TYR A 73 29.90 -13.52 -18.20
CA TYR A 73 30.61 -12.28 -18.46
C TYR A 73 31.20 -11.67 -17.18
N LYS A 74 30.39 -11.62 -16.11
CA LYS A 74 30.85 -11.14 -14.80
C LYS A 74 31.99 -11.98 -14.22
N ALA A 75 32.06 -13.28 -14.55
CA ALA A 75 33.12 -14.20 -14.15
C ALA A 75 34.39 -14.11 -15.03
N GLY A 76 34.39 -13.27 -16.07
CA GLY A 76 35.56 -12.98 -16.90
C GLY A 76 35.48 -13.49 -18.34
N ASP A 77 34.41 -14.18 -18.74
CA ASP A 77 34.18 -14.53 -20.14
C ASP A 77 33.54 -13.36 -20.89
N LEU A 78 34.40 -12.43 -21.31
CA LEU A 78 33.98 -11.21 -22.00
C LEU A 78 33.45 -11.44 -23.43
N THR A 79 33.35 -12.70 -23.87
CA THR A 79 32.85 -13.07 -25.20
C THR A 79 31.43 -13.62 -25.18
N THR A 80 30.91 -13.97 -24.01
CA THR A 80 29.56 -14.49 -23.83
C THR A 80 28.58 -13.34 -23.66
N TYR A 81 27.61 -13.24 -24.56
CA TYR A 81 26.52 -12.26 -24.53
C TYR A 81 25.19 -12.98 -24.73
N HIS A 82 24.16 -12.56 -24.00
CA HIS A 82 22.79 -12.78 -24.47
C HIS A 82 22.58 -12.01 -25.77
N ARG A 83 21.83 -12.56 -26.71
CA ARG A 83 21.64 -11.95 -28.04
C ARG A 83 20.18 -11.78 -28.42
N ASP A 84 19.92 -10.77 -29.24
CA ASP A 84 18.62 -10.50 -29.88
C ASP A 84 17.47 -10.46 -28.86
N ILE A 85 17.54 -9.48 -27.97
CA ILE A 85 16.60 -9.27 -26.87
C ILE A 85 15.62 -8.15 -27.23
N LEU A 86 14.32 -8.48 -27.22
CA LEU A 86 13.22 -7.54 -27.40
C LEU A 86 12.31 -7.54 -26.16
N ILE A 87 12.16 -6.38 -25.53
CA ILE A 87 11.23 -6.16 -24.40
C ILE A 87 10.29 -5.01 -24.79
N GLU A 88 9.03 -5.31 -25.07
CA GLU A 88 8.11 -4.31 -25.59
C GLU A 88 6.68 -4.36 -25.06
N ASP A 89 6.01 -3.21 -25.00
CA ASP A 89 4.58 -3.12 -24.65
C ASP A 89 4.22 -3.81 -23.31
N ASN A 90 5.16 -3.95 -22.36
CA ASN A 90 4.89 -4.51 -21.04
C ASN A 90 4.48 -3.41 -20.05
N TYR A 91 3.63 -3.76 -19.10
CA TYR A 91 3.25 -2.92 -17.95
C TYR A 91 3.86 -3.49 -16.67
N ILE A 92 4.61 -2.68 -15.94
CA ILE A 92 5.32 -3.08 -14.72
C ILE A 92 4.98 -2.11 -13.60
N ARG A 93 4.34 -2.59 -12.53
CA ARG A 93 4.07 -1.83 -11.31
C ARG A 93 4.92 -2.40 -10.16
N SER A 94 5.85 -1.61 -9.64
CA SER A 94 6.87 -2.10 -8.71
C SER A 94 7.48 -0.99 -7.87
N ALA A 95 7.82 -1.29 -6.61
CA ALA A 95 8.65 -0.41 -5.77
C ALA A 95 10.15 -0.78 -5.78
N ASN A 96 10.56 -1.80 -6.54
CA ASN A 96 11.97 -2.13 -6.72
C ASN A 96 12.61 -1.28 -7.83
N THR A 97 13.86 -0.84 -7.66
CA THR A 97 14.62 -0.10 -8.69
C THR A 97 14.84 -0.89 -9.98
N GLN A 98 14.75 -2.21 -9.93
CA GLN A 98 14.95 -3.09 -11.08
C GLN A 98 13.61 -3.40 -11.75
N GLY A 99 13.06 -2.38 -12.43
CA GLY A 99 11.90 -2.54 -13.30
C GLY A 99 12.26 -3.37 -14.53
N VAL A 100 13.24 -2.93 -15.30
CA VAL A 100 13.88 -3.76 -16.33
C VAL A 100 15.38 -3.65 -16.16
N THR A 101 16.08 -4.78 -16.08
CA THR A 101 17.54 -4.83 -15.98
C THR A 101 18.08 -5.76 -17.05
N VAL A 102 18.98 -5.26 -17.91
CA VAL A 102 19.66 -6.06 -18.94
C VAL A 102 21.17 -5.88 -18.83
N ALA A 103 21.89 -6.96 -18.57
CA ALA A 103 23.34 -6.97 -18.41
C ALA A 103 24.04 -7.77 -19.51
N HIS A 104 25.15 -7.22 -20.01
CA HIS A 104 26.10 -7.84 -20.94
C HIS A 104 25.39 -8.62 -22.08
N SER A 105 24.60 -7.89 -22.85
CA SER A 105 23.80 -8.42 -23.96
C SER A 105 24.10 -7.66 -25.25
N ASP A 106 23.91 -8.29 -26.40
CA ASP A 106 24.12 -7.72 -27.73
C ASP A 106 22.81 -7.76 -28.54
N GLY A 107 22.40 -6.63 -29.12
CA GLY A 107 21.13 -6.51 -29.84
C GLY A 107 19.95 -6.39 -28.88
N VAL A 108 19.94 -5.33 -28.05
CA VAL A 108 18.91 -5.10 -27.04
C VAL A 108 17.96 -4.00 -27.50
N ILE A 109 16.67 -4.31 -27.56
CA ILE A 109 15.60 -3.34 -27.84
C ILE A 109 14.61 -3.34 -26.67
N ILE A 110 14.45 -2.20 -26.02
CA ILE A 110 13.47 -1.99 -24.95
C ILE A 110 12.59 -0.81 -25.35
N ARG A 111 11.32 -1.07 -25.68
CA ARG A 111 10.44 -0.01 -26.19
C ARG A 111 8.99 -0.10 -25.76
N ASN A 112 8.28 1.03 -25.69
CA ASN A 112 6.85 1.08 -25.36
C ASN A 112 6.46 0.42 -24.03
N ASN A 113 7.40 0.21 -23.10
CA ASN A 113 7.06 -0.32 -21.79
C ASN A 113 6.59 0.80 -20.86
N THR A 114 5.64 0.48 -19.98
CA THR A 114 5.24 1.35 -18.87
C THR A 114 5.81 0.78 -17.58
N VAL A 115 6.61 1.56 -16.86
CA VAL A 115 7.21 1.19 -15.57
C VAL A 115 6.76 2.21 -14.53
N ALA A 116 5.85 1.81 -13.65
CA ALA A 116 5.22 2.65 -12.65
C ALA A 116 5.68 2.27 -11.24
N TYR A 117 5.90 3.29 -10.40
CA TYR A 117 6.21 3.12 -8.99
C TYR A 117 5.00 2.60 -8.22
N ASP A 118 5.11 1.46 -7.53
CA ASP A 118 4.05 0.94 -6.67
C ASP A 118 4.06 1.66 -5.32
N SER A 119 3.13 2.61 -5.15
CA SER A 119 3.01 3.39 -3.91
C SER A 119 2.56 2.59 -2.68
N ASN A 120 2.05 1.36 -2.84
CA ASN A 120 1.62 0.51 -1.72
C ASN A 120 2.79 -0.23 -1.05
N GLN A 121 3.93 -0.33 -1.73
CA GLN A 121 5.13 -0.95 -1.21
C GLN A 121 6.13 0.09 -0.67
N ILE A 122 6.74 -0.21 0.48
CA ILE A 122 7.69 0.70 1.12
C ILE A 122 9.07 0.55 0.51
N VAL A 123 9.34 1.35 -0.53
CA VAL A 123 10.70 1.61 -1.04
C VAL A 123 10.74 3.02 -1.60
N THR A 124 11.78 3.80 -1.29
CA THR A 124 11.88 5.21 -1.68
C THR A 124 12.51 5.44 -3.05
N GLN A 125 12.54 4.42 -3.92
CA GLN A 125 13.28 4.48 -5.17
C GLN A 125 12.38 4.11 -6.35
N ILE A 126 12.41 4.97 -7.37
CA ILE A 126 11.63 4.83 -8.59
C ILE A 126 12.16 3.61 -9.37
N PRO A 127 11.29 2.72 -9.87
CA PRO A 127 11.71 1.63 -10.75
C PRO A 127 12.34 2.19 -12.03
N LEU A 128 13.47 1.60 -12.44
CA LEU A 128 14.24 2.06 -13.60
C LEU A 128 14.31 0.99 -14.69
N ILE A 129 14.61 1.45 -15.90
CA ILE A 129 15.13 0.62 -17.00
C ILE A 129 16.65 0.79 -17.01
N ASN A 130 17.37 -0.26 -16.63
CA ASN A 130 18.81 -0.29 -16.53
C ASN A 130 19.39 -1.23 -17.60
N VAL A 131 20.24 -0.70 -18.47
CA VAL A 131 21.06 -1.52 -19.38
C VAL A 131 22.53 -1.30 -19.06
N SER A 132 23.28 -2.37 -18.84
CA SER A 132 24.70 -2.25 -18.51
C SER A 132 25.48 -1.56 -19.64
N THR A 133 26.43 -0.70 -19.30
CA THR A 133 27.26 0.06 -20.27
C THR A 133 28.13 -0.80 -21.18
N THR A 134 28.29 -2.08 -20.86
CA THR A 134 29.02 -3.07 -21.67
C THR A 134 28.11 -3.88 -22.59
N SER A 135 26.81 -3.63 -22.60
CA SER A 135 25.89 -4.17 -23.60
C SER A 135 26.10 -3.47 -24.95
N LEU A 136 25.87 -4.21 -26.04
CA LEU A 136 26.12 -3.78 -27.41
C LEU A 136 24.80 -3.63 -28.17
N ASN A 137 24.78 -2.75 -29.18
CA ASN A 137 23.64 -2.53 -30.06
C ASN A 137 22.31 -2.32 -29.29
N VAL A 138 22.34 -1.38 -28.35
CA VAL A 138 21.21 -1.09 -27.44
C VAL A 138 20.35 0.04 -28.00
N ASN A 139 19.04 -0.18 -28.05
CA ASN A 139 18.03 0.85 -28.30
C ASN A 139 16.99 0.82 -27.17
N VAL A 140 16.90 1.93 -26.43
CA VAL A 140 15.85 2.16 -25.43
C VAL A 140 15.06 3.38 -25.87
N SER A 141 13.81 3.19 -26.29
CA SER A 141 12.97 4.22 -26.89
C SER A 141 11.53 4.12 -26.41
N ASP A 142 10.78 5.22 -26.37
CA ASP A 142 9.32 5.23 -26.17
C ASP A 142 8.81 4.53 -24.89
N ASN A 143 9.67 4.34 -23.88
CA ASN A 143 9.26 3.82 -22.58
C ASN A 143 8.78 4.96 -21.68
N THR A 144 7.78 4.66 -20.86
CA THR A 144 7.25 5.59 -19.85
C THR A 144 7.68 5.12 -18.46
N ILE A 145 8.36 5.97 -17.70
CA ILE A 145 8.79 5.68 -16.32
C ILE A 145 8.20 6.73 -15.38
N TYR A 146 7.32 6.32 -14.47
CA TYR A 146 6.66 7.22 -13.51
C TYR A 146 7.28 7.09 -12.12
N GLY A 147 7.60 8.22 -11.49
CA GLY A 147 8.12 8.31 -10.12
C GLY A 147 7.07 8.46 -9.02
N VAL A 148 5.82 8.61 -9.42
CA VAL A 148 4.60 8.66 -8.61
C VAL A 148 3.59 7.85 -9.42
N ASP A 149 2.71 7.07 -8.78
CA ASP A 149 1.58 6.40 -9.46
C ASP A 149 0.74 7.46 -10.20
N ASP A 150 1.10 7.78 -11.45
CA ASP A 150 0.40 8.75 -12.31
C ASP A 150 -0.37 7.99 -13.41
N ALA A 151 -0.47 6.67 -13.27
CA ALA A 151 -1.62 5.98 -13.81
C ALA A 151 -2.70 6.10 -12.73
N PRO A 152 -3.79 6.85 -12.97
CA PRO A 152 -5.00 6.62 -12.20
C PRO A 152 -5.43 5.19 -12.54
N GLU A 153 -4.97 4.22 -11.77
CA GLU A 153 -5.72 2.99 -11.63
C GLU A 153 -7.10 3.43 -11.16
N ASN A 154 -8.14 3.05 -11.90
CA ASN A 154 -9.49 3.50 -11.62
C ASN A 154 -9.78 3.31 -10.13
N ALA A 155 -9.99 4.41 -9.40
CA ALA A 155 -10.38 4.41 -8.00
C ALA A 155 -11.38 3.27 -7.77
N THR A 156 -10.96 2.25 -7.02
CA THR A 156 -11.75 1.05 -6.86
C THR A 156 -12.65 1.19 -5.65
N THR A 157 -13.89 0.72 -5.78
CA THR A 157 -14.80 0.59 -4.65
C THR A 157 -14.78 -0.85 -4.16
N ILE A 158 -14.37 -1.06 -2.91
CA ILE A 158 -14.28 -2.36 -2.25
C ILE A 158 -15.38 -2.41 -1.18
N THR A 159 -16.45 -3.18 -1.44
CA THR A 159 -17.49 -3.44 -0.43
C THR A 159 -17.08 -4.62 0.45
N VAL A 160 -17.20 -4.47 1.78
CA VAL A 160 -16.87 -5.51 2.76
C VAL A 160 -18.00 -5.66 3.78
N GLY A 161 -18.38 -6.88 4.13
CA GLY A 161 -19.46 -7.17 5.08
C GLY A 161 -19.00 -7.79 6.40
N THR A 162 -17.70 -8.09 6.53
CA THR A 162 -17.13 -8.75 7.72
C THR A 162 -15.77 -8.17 8.12
N GLN A 163 -15.36 -8.41 9.37
CA GLN A 163 -14.01 -8.04 9.85
C GLN A 163 -12.90 -8.66 9.01
N ALA A 164 -13.06 -9.91 8.54
CA ALA A 164 -12.06 -10.58 7.73
C ALA A 164 -11.90 -9.92 6.35
N GLU A 165 -13.01 -9.52 5.73
CA GLU A 165 -13.00 -8.80 4.46
C GLU A 165 -12.44 -7.39 4.62
N LEU A 166 -12.76 -6.68 5.72
CA LEU A 166 -12.16 -5.40 6.04
C LEU A 166 -10.63 -5.51 6.14
N LEU A 167 -10.12 -6.52 6.84
CA LEU A 167 -8.67 -6.75 6.94
C LEU A 167 -8.02 -7.08 5.59
N ALA A 168 -8.72 -7.81 4.71
CA ALA A 168 -8.25 -8.09 3.35
C ALA A 168 -8.24 -6.83 2.48
N ALA A 169 -9.30 -6.01 2.54
CA ALA A 169 -9.40 -4.74 1.85
C ALA A 169 -8.28 -3.78 2.29
N LEU A 170 -8.09 -3.62 3.61
CA LEU A 170 -7.00 -2.79 4.14
C LEU A 170 -5.59 -3.27 3.75
N THR A 171 -5.43 -4.55 3.38
CA THR A 171 -4.14 -5.06 2.90
C THR A 171 -3.84 -4.69 1.45
N SER A 172 -4.87 -4.40 0.65
CA SER A 172 -4.76 -4.15 -0.80
C SER A 172 -5.17 -2.74 -1.24
N VAL A 173 -5.76 -1.96 -0.33
CA VAL A 173 -6.26 -0.60 -0.59
C VAL A 173 -5.15 0.34 -1.07
N ARG A 174 -5.46 1.12 -2.09
CA ARG A 174 -4.53 2.03 -2.77
C ARG A 174 -5.04 3.46 -2.67
N GLY A 175 -4.15 4.43 -2.86
CA GLY A 175 -4.56 5.84 -2.97
C GLY A 175 -5.69 6.01 -3.99
N GLY A 176 -6.73 6.77 -3.63
CA GLY A 176 -7.92 6.99 -4.46
C GLY A 176 -9.06 5.99 -4.21
N ASP A 177 -8.80 4.84 -3.60
CA ASP A 177 -9.82 3.81 -3.37
C ASP A 177 -10.87 4.23 -2.32
N THR A 178 -12.04 3.59 -2.41
CA THR A 178 -13.10 3.66 -1.40
C THR A 178 -13.41 2.28 -0.84
N ILE A 179 -13.32 2.12 0.48
CA ILE A 179 -13.84 0.94 1.20
C ILE A 179 -15.24 1.28 1.70
N LEU A 180 -16.23 0.50 1.25
CA LEU A 180 -17.62 0.56 1.73
C LEU A 180 -17.86 -0.55 2.75
N LEU A 181 -18.21 -0.18 3.97
CA LEU A 181 -18.61 -1.11 5.02
C LEU A 181 -20.11 -1.39 4.90
N GLU A 182 -20.50 -2.63 4.62
CA GLU A 182 -21.91 -3.02 4.78
C GLU A 182 -22.34 -2.84 6.24
N ALA A 183 -23.64 -2.70 6.46
CA ALA A 183 -24.17 -2.60 7.82
C ALA A 183 -23.81 -3.85 8.65
N GLY A 184 -23.26 -3.63 9.84
CA GLY A 184 -22.78 -4.70 10.70
C GLY A 184 -21.82 -4.16 11.75
N THR A 185 -21.33 -5.06 12.61
CA THR A 185 -20.35 -4.73 13.64
C THR A 185 -18.97 -5.22 13.22
N TYR A 186 -17.99 -4.32 13.28
CA TYR A 186 -16.58 -4.57 13.09
C TYR A 186 -15.86 -4.39 14.43
N GLU A 187 -14.96 -5.31 14.73
CA GLU A 187 -14.25 -5.34 16.01
C GLU A 187 -13.22 -4.21 16.11
N ASP A 188 -12.47 -3.96 15.04
CA ASP A 188 -11.36 -2.99 15.02
C ASP A 188 -11.13 -2.46 13.61
N LEU A 189 -11.00 -1.13 13.49
CA LEU A 189 -10.48 -0.45 12.31
C LEU A 189 -9.05 0.00 12.58
N ASN A 190 -8.09 -0.79 12.07
CA ASN A 190 -6.68 -0.60 12.35
C ASN A 190 -5.87 -0.27 11.10
N LEU A 191 -5.36 0.95 11.06
CA LEU A 191 -4.41 1.43 10.06
C LEU A 191 -3.08 1.79 10.73
N THR A 192 -2.25 0.77 10.94
CA THR A 192 -0.88 0.94 11.43
C THR A 192 0.12 0.92 10.28
N HIS A 193 0.67 2.08 9.93
CA HIS A 193 1.80 2.17 9.02
C HIS A 193 3.02 1.47 9.65
N SER A 194 3.65 0.60 8.87
CA SER A 194 4.82 -0.19 9.28
C SER A 194 5.63 -0.56 8.05
N SER A 195 6.83 -1.12 8.19
CA SER A 195 7.63 -1.60 7.05
C SER A 195 6.94 -2.64 6.14
N ALA A 196 5.83 -3.23 6.58
CA ALA A 196 5.04 -4.19 5.81
C ALA A 196 3.71 -3.63 5.29
N ARG A 197 3.28 -2.45 5.74
CA ARG A 197 2.02 -1.82 5.29
C ARG A 197 2.22 -0.32 5.09
N ASN A 198 2.07 0.15 3.86
CA ASN A 198 2.09 1.56 3.58
C ASN A 198 0.67 2.15 3.66
N TYR A 199 0.43 3.02 4.63
CA TYR A 199 -0.80 3.82 4.71
C TYR A 199 -0.49 5.31 4.55
N LYS A 200 0.64 5.64 3.92
CA LYS A 200 0.95 6.99 3.47
C LYS A 200 0.55 7.13 2.01
N PHE A 201 -0.74 7.25 1.78
CA PHE A 201 -1.29 7.27 0.42
C PHE A 201 -0.90 8.56 -0.29
N THR A 202 -0.66 8.50 -1.60
CA THR A 202 -0.40 9.66 -2.45
C THR A 202 -1.68 10.36 -2.89
N GLU A 203 -2.78 9.60 -2.98
CA GLU A 203 -4.14 10.08 -3.22
C GLU A 203 -5.06 9.69 -2.05
N THR A 204 -6.17 10.40 -1.87
CA THR A 204 -7.08 10.18 -0.73
C THR A 204 -7.75 8.81 -0.77
N VAL A 205 -7.59 8.02 0.29
CA VAL A 205 -8.43 6.83 0.54
C VAL A 205 -9.66 7.23 1.32
N THR A 206 -10.82 6.67 0.97
CA THR A 206 -12.07 6.87 1.72
C THR A 206 -12.54 5.57 2.36
N ILE A 207 -12.87 5.58 3.65
CA ILE A 207 -13.53 4.48 4.35
C ILE A 207 -14.86 5.00 4.87
N LYS A 208 -15.97 4.37 4.50
CA LYS A 208 -17.29 4.79 4.95
C LYS A 208 -18.31 3.66 4.98
N SER A 209 -19.45 3.87 5.63
CA SER A 209 -20.58 2.96 5.48
C SER A 209 -21.13 2.98 4.05
N GLU A 210 -21.59 1.81 3.60
CA GLU A 210 -22.29 1.65 2.32
C GLU A 210 -23.63 2.39 2.33
N ASP A 211 -24.41 2.24 3.41
CA ASP A 211 -25.69 2.92 3.62
C ASP A 211 -25.62 3.88 4.81
N VAL A 212 -25.77 5.18 4.55
CA VAL A 212 -25.75 6.21 5.59
C VAL A 212 -26.93 6.12 6.58
N ASN A 213 -28.02 5.46 6.19
CA ASN A 213 -29.19 5.26 7.06
C ASN A 213 -29.11 3.98 7.89
N ASN A 214 -28.10 3.15 7.63
CA ASN A 214 -27.84 1.90 8.33
C ASN A 214 -26.32 1.68 8.40
N ARG A 215 -25.66 2.49 9.23
CA ARG A 215 -24.21 2.60 9.27
C ARG A 215 -23.57 1.34 9.85
N ALA A 216 -22.35 1.08 9.41
CA ALA A 216 -21.47 0.15 10.08
C ALA A 216 -21.09 0.67 11.48
N VAL A 217 -21.03 -0.25 12.44
CA VAL A 217 -20.60 0.01 13.81
C VAL A 217 -19.19 -0.54 14.00
N VAL A 218 -18.27 0.29 14.50
CA VAL A 218 -16.87 -0.08 14.74
C VAL A 218 -16.54 0.11 16.22
N ASN A 219 -16.09 -0.95 16.90
CA ASN A 219 -15.88 -0.89 18.35
C ASN A 219 -14.56 -0.22 18.76
N GLU A 220 -13.53 -0.31 17.91
CA GLU A 220 -12.19 0.20 18.19
C GLU A 220 -11.58 0.86 16.93
N LEU A 221 -10.84 1.95 17.14
CA LEU A 221 -10.11 2.65 16.08
C LEU A 221 -8.64 2.81 16.48
N PHE A 222 -7.73 2.38 15.61
CA PHE A 222 -6.31 2.62 15.78
C PHE A 222 -5.65 3.08 14.48
N ILE A 223 -5.27 4.36 14.44
CA ILE A 223 -4.57 4.98 13.32
C ILE A 223 -3.16 5.37 13.78
N PHE A 224 -2.14 4.86 13.10
CA PHE A 224 -0.75 5.21 13.37
C PHE A 224 0.02 5.45 12.07
N GLY A 225 0.56 6.66 11.88
CA GLY A 225 1.46 6.97 10.77
C GLY A 225 0.79 7.06 9.39
N VAL A 226 -0.51 7.37 9.34
CA VAL A 226 -1.33 7.40 8.12
C VAL A 226 -1.28 8.77 7.44
N GLN A 227 -1.37 8.80 6.10
CA GLN A 227 -1.50 10.03 5.31
C GLN A 227 -2.64 9.92 4.28
N ASN A 228 -3.35 11.03 4.03
CA ASN A 228 -4.39 11.17 2.98
C ASN A 228 -5.56 10.19 3.17
N LEU A 229 -6.25 10.28 4.31
CA LEU A 229 -7.36 9.40 4.67
C LEU A 229 -8.62 10.18 5.04
N VAL A 230 -9.76 9.73 4.52
CA VAL A 230 -11.10 10.15 4.95
C VAL A 230 -11.81 8.95 5.58
N ILE A 231 -12.30 9.11 6.80
CA ILE A 231 -13.25 8.19 7.43
C ILE A 231 -14.57 8.94 7.61
N SER A 232 -15.68 8.37 7.11
CA SER A 232 -16.98 9.04 7.23
C SER A 232 -18.18 8.11 7.37
N ASP A 233 -19.29 8.65 7.88
CA ASP A 233 -20.57 7.96 7.97
C ASP A 233 -20.51 6.62 8.74
N ILE A 234 -19.70 6.54 9.80
CA ILE A 234 -19.52 5.34 10.64
C ILE A 234 -19.92 5.68 12.08
N ASP A 235 -20.52 4.70 12.75
CA ASP A 235 -20.82 4.78 14.18
C ASP A 235 -19.70 4.03 14.94
N PHE A 236 -19.03 4.72 15.84
CA PHE A 236 -17.97 4.20 16.70
C PHE A 236 -18.55 3.96 18.10
N ASP A 237 -18.78 2.70 18.46
CA ASP A 237 -19.44 2.33 19.74
C ASP A 237 -18.44 1.71 20.72
N TYR A 238 -18.05 2.49 21.73
CA TYR A 238 -17.23 1.98 22.82
C TYR A 238 -18.12 1.32 23.89
N THR A 239 -18.17 -0.01 23.86
CA THR A 239 -18.98 -0.82 24.79
C THR A 239 -18.47 -0.89 26.24
N GLY A 240 -17.37 -0.21 26.57
CA GLY A 240 -16.72 -0.26 27.90
C GLY A 240 -15.64 -1.32 28.03
N ALA A 241 -15.45 -2.14 26.99
CA ALA A 241 -14.41 -3.15 26.90
C ALA A 241 -13.73 -3.08 25.52
N GLN A 242 -12.47 -3.53 25.48
CA GLN A 242 -11.69 -3.66 24.26
C GLN A 242 -11.08 -5.06 24.24
N ALA A 243 -10.89 -5.62 23.05
CA ALA A 243 -10.24 -6.92 22.89
C ALA A 243 -8.76 -6.78 23.26
N SER A 244 -8.25 -7.64 24.16
CA SER A 244 -6.88 -7.53 24.68
C SER A 244 -5.78 -7.72 23.63
N SER A 245 -6.14 -8.12 22.41
CA SER A 245 -5.24 -8.26 21.26
C SER A 245 -5.06 -6.97 20.46
N THR A 246 -5.90 -5.95 20.65
CA THR A 246 -5.86 -4.73 19.82
C THR A 246 -4.80 -3.74 20.30
N LEU A 247 -4.33 -2.90 19.38
CA LEU A 247 -3.40 -1.82 19.72
C LEU A 247 -4.08 -0.71 20.52
N ALA A 248 -5.36 -0.44 20.23
CA ALA A 248 -6.20 0.46 20.98
C ALA A 248 -6.27 0.05 22.48
N TRP A 249 -6.43 -1.25 22.78
CA TRP A 249 -6.37 -1.76 24.14
C TRP A 249 -5.00 -1.53 24.79
N GLN A 250 -3.90 -1.75 24.05
CA GLN A 250 -2.54 -1.59 24.57
C GLN A 250 -2.23 -0.15 24.98
N VAL A 251 -2.79 0.83 24.29
CA VAL A 251 -2.64 2.26 24.65
C VAL A 251 -3.72 2.76 25.61
N GLY A 252 -4.72 1.91 25.94
CA GLY A 252 -5.82 2.22 26.85
C GLY A 252 -6.77 3.30 26.32
N MET A 253 -6.94 3.37 25.00
CA MET A 253 -7.81 4.34 24.33
C MET A 253 -8.69 3.58 23.32
N PRO A 254 -10.02 3.69 23.36
CA PRO A 254 -10.90 3.03 22.40
C PRO A 254 -10.72 3.56 20.98
N PHE A 255 -10.51 4.87 20.84
CA PHE A 255 -10.30 5.52 19.55
C PHE A 255 -9.02 6.34 19.57
N TYR A 256 -8.01 5.91 18.81
CA TYR A 256 -6.66 6.44 18.87
C TYR A 256 -6.10 6.81 17.50
N VAL A 257 -5.52 8.00 17.41
CA VAL A 257 -4.83 8.52 16.24
C VAL A 257 -3.48 9.08 16.68
N GLU A 258 -2.39 8.61 16.06
CA GLU A 258 -1.05 9.17 16.25
C GLU A 258 -0.28 9.31 14.93
N SER A 259 0.49 10.39 14.80
CA SER A 259 1.36 10.64 13.63
C SER A 259 0.61 10.62 12.29
N ALA A 260 -0.62 11.12 12.26
CA ALA A 260 -1.41 11.24 11.04
C ALA A 260 -1.14 12.58 10.32
N THR A 261 -1.28 12.60 9.00
CA THR A 261 -1.23 13.83 8.19
C THR A 261 -2.33 13.83 7.13
N ASP A 262 -3.04 14.94 6.94
CA ASP A 262 -4.19 15.02 6.02
C ASP A 262 -5.22 13.90 6.32
N LEU A 263 -5.80 13.99 7.52
CA LEU A 263 -6.81 13.06 8.03
C LEU A 263 -8.14 13.80 8.21
N MET A 264 -9.19 13.30 7.59
CA MET A 264 -10.56 13.77 7.79
C MET A 264 -11.41 12.70 8.47
N LEU A 265 -12.00 13.08 9.61
CA LEU A 265 -13.00 12.32 10.35
C LEU A 265 -14.33 13.09 10.25
N ASP A 266 -15.28 12.61 9.46
CA ASP A 266 -16.45 13.40 9.06
C ASP A 266 -17.78 12.64 9.14
N ARG A 267 -18.84 13.27 9.67
CA ARG A 267 -20.17 12.64 9.83
C ARG A 267 -20.14 11.35 10.65
N LEU A 268 -19.36 11.34 11.73
CA LEU A 268 -19.23 10.18 12.62
C LEU A 268 -20.14 10.31 13.84
N ASP A 269 -20.45 9.20 14.48
CA ASP A 269 -21.01 9.18 15.84
C ASP A 269 -20.05 8.41 16.74
N PHE A 270 -19.53 9.03 17.79
CA PHE A 270 -18.76 8.33 18.83
C PHE A 270 -19.63 8.18 20.08
N ASP A 271 -20.07 6.95 20.33
CA ASP A 271 -20.83 6.58 21.51
C ASP A 271 -19.92 5.95 22.58
N GLY A 272 -20.11 6.38 23.81
CA GLY A 272 -19.28 6.04 24.96
C GLY A 272 -20.00 5.17 25.98
N HIS A 273 -19.23 4.52 26.85
CA HIS A 273 -19.79 3.69 27.90
C HIS A 273 -20.06 4.48 29.19
N ARG A 274 -21.27 4.38 29.74
CA ARG A 274 -21.61 4.97 31.04
C ARG A 274 -21.36 4.01 32.21
N ILE A 275 -20.71 4.52 33.26
CA ILE A 275 -20.59 3.87 34.57
C ILE A 275 -21.32 4.72 35.62
N ASN A 276 -22.31 4.14 36.30
CA ASN A 276 -23.15 4.84 37.29
C ASN A 276 -23.80 6.13 36.76
N GLY A 277 -24.18 6.15 35.48
CA GLY A 277 -24.81 7.30 34.83
C GLY A 277 -23.85 8.37 34.32
N PHE A 278 -22.54 8.16 34.43
CA PHE A 278 -21.50 9.07 33.95
C PHE A 278 -20.70 8.43 32.83
N GLY A 279 -20.41 9.19 31.77
CA GLY A 279 -19.52 8.73 30.71
C GLY A 279 -18.13 8.33 31.23
N ALA A 280 -17.56 7.28 30.68
CA ALA A 280 -16.26 6.73 31.06
C ALA A 280 -15.24 6.84 29.91
N ALA A 281 -13.96 6.56 30.21
CA ALA A 281 -12.85 6.63 29.26
C ALA A 281 -12.64 7.99 28.56
N THR A 282 -11.53 8.12 27.85
CA THR A 282 -11.37 9.19 26.84
C THR A 282 -11.86 8.63 25.52
N GLY A 283 -12.66 9.39 24.76
CA GLY A 283 -13.15 9.00 23.45
C GLY A 283 -12.03 9.03 22.41
N LEU A 284 -11.99 10.08 21.60
CA LEU A 284 -10.98 10.23 20.55
C LEU A 284 -9.69 10.87 21.10
N ARG A 285 -8.60 10.12 21.08
CA ARG A 285 -7.24 10.62 21.34
C ARG A 285 -6.51 10.87 20.03
N VAL A 286 -6.06 12.11 19.79
CA VAL A 286 -5.21 12.47 18.65
C VAL A 286 -3.87 12.99 19.14
N LYS A 287 -2.76 12.49 18.58
CA LYS A 287 -1.41 12.83 19.04
C LYS A 287 -0.44 13.07 17.90
N ASN A 288 0.44 14.06 18.04
CA ASN A 288 1.55 14.30 17.12
C ASN A 288 1.15 14.31 15.64
N SER A 289 -0.01 14.88 15.31
CA SER A 289 -0.59 14.82 13.96
C SER A 289 -0.70 16.22 13.36
N SER A 290 -0.80 16.33 12.05
CA SER A 290 -0.95 17.62 11.36
C SER A 290 -2.02 17.58 10.29
N ASP A 291 -2.69 18.70 10.03
CA ASP A 291 -3.76 18.78 9.02
C ASP A 291 -4.85 17.73 9.28
N VAL A 292 -5.45 17.82 10.46
CA VAL A 292 -6.52 16.90 10.90
C VAL A 292 -7.82 17.67 11.01
N THR A 293 -8.83 17.22 10.27
CA THR A 293 -10.19 17.77 10.32
C THR A 293 -11.12 16.78 10.99
N ILE A 294 -11.83 17.25 12.03
CA ILE A 294 -12.92 16.52 12.69
C ILE A 294 -14.19 17.34 12.51
N SER A 295 -15.15 16.84 11.74
CA SER A 295 -16.36 17.59 11.42
C SER A 295 -17.66 16.80 11.38
N ASN A 296 -18.78 17.50 11.54
CA ASN A 296 -20.14 16.95 11.46
C ASN A 296 -20.34 15.73 12.36
N THR A 297 -19.61 15.66 13.48
CA THR A 297 -19.49 14.47 14.30
C THR A 297 -20.19 14.66 15.64
N GLU A 298 -20.91 13.65 16.09
CA GLU A 298 -21.46 13.57 17.44
C GLU A 298 -20.50 12.81 18.36
N MET A 299 -20.35 13.27 19.60
CA MET A 299 -19.63 12.56 20.65
C MET A 299 -20.42 12.59 21.95
N THR A 300 -20.71 11.41 22.49
CA THR A 300 -21.51 11.25 23.70
C THR A 300 -20.88 10.26 24.69
N ASP A 301 -21.26 10.36 25.96
CA ASP A 301 -21.01 9.33 26.98
C ASP A 301 -19.55 8.96 27.29
N PHE A 302 -18.62 9.90 27.08
CA PHE A 302 -17.23 9.78 27.54
C PHE A 302 -16.97 10.56 28.83
N LYS A 303 -15.85 10.24 29.51
CA LYS A 303 -15.29 11.14 30.53
C LYS A 303 -14.66 12.36 29.87
N ILE A 304 -13.86 12.15 28.82
CA ILE A 304 -13.32 13.21 27.98
C ILE A 304 -13.66 12.88 26.53
N ALA A 305 -14.33 13.77 25.79
CA ALA A 305 -14.73 13.45 24.41
C ALA A 305 -13.51 13.39 23.48
N MET A 306 -12.77 14.48 23.41
CA MET A 306 -11.56 14.60 22.59
C MET A 306 -10.35 15.00 23.42
N ASN A 307 -9.23 14.33 23.18
CA ASN A 307 -7.94 14.69 23.73
C ASN A 307 -6.94 14.82 22.59
N ILE A 308 -6.49 16.05 22.30
CA ILE A 308 -5.55 16.34 21.23
C ILE A 308 -4.26 16.83 21.86
N SER A 309 -3.13 16.20 21.54
CA SER A 309 -1.85 16.60 22.12
C SER A 309 -0.71 16.58 21.11
N GLY A 310 -0.03 17.71 20.93
CA GLY A 310 1.06 17.87 19.95
C GLY A 310 0.61 17.80 18.49
N GLY A 311 1.17 18.66 17.64
CA GLY A 311 0.82 18.75 16.22
C GLY A 311 0.56 20.17 15.73
N SER A 312 0.01 20.31 14.53
CA SER A 312 -0.40 21.59 13.93
C SER A 312 -1.66 21.44 13.06
N ASP A 313 -2.30 22.56 12.72
CA ASP A 313 -3.35 22.61 11.69
C ASP A 313 -4.55 21.68 11.96
N PHE A 314 -5.11 21.78 13.17
CA PHE A 314 -6.34 21.07 13.53
C PHE A 314 -7.57 21.92 13.21
N THR A 315 -8.55 21.30 12.52
CA THR A 315 -9.87 21.89 12.29
C THR A 315 -10.93 21.06 13.02
N ILE A 316 -11.65 21.69 13.95
CA ILE A 316 -12.76 21.07 14.69
C ILE A 316 -14.00 21.94 14.46
N ARG A 317 -14.97 21.47 13.66
CA ARG A 317 -16.13 22.28 13.25
C ARG A 317 -17.39 21.43 13.14
N ASP A 318 -18.54 22.05 13.37
CA ASP A 318 -19.85 21.43 13.13
C ASP A 318 -20.11 20.14 13.94
N ASN A 319 -19.49 20.01 15.11
CA ASN A 319 -19.61 18.83 15.97
C ASN A 319 -20.58 19.06 17.13
N ASP A 320 -21.27 18.01 17.58
CA ASP A 320 -22.06 17.99 18.81
C ASP A 320 -21.32 17.18 19.90
N ILE A 321 -20.88 17.85 20.97
CA ILE A 321 -20.15 17.23 22.08
C ILE A 321 -20.96 17.39 23.34
N LYS A 322 -21.57 16.31 23.83
CA LYS A 322 -22.54 16.36 24.93
C LYS A 322 -22.39 15.18 25.87
N GLN A 323 -22.97 15.30 27.06
CA GLN A 323 -23.05 14.21 28.06
C GLN A 323 -21.68 13.70 28.56
N MET A 324 -20.67 14.56 28.56
CA MET A 324 -19.36 14.27 29.13
C MET A 324 -19.39 14.31 30.66
N SER A 325 -18.67 13.40 31.31
CA SER A 325 -18.52 13.44 32.78
C SER A 325 -17.38 14.35 33.27
N GLN A 326 -16.51 14.80 32.35
CA GLN A 326 -15.49 15.81 32.62
C GLN A 326 -15.39 16.83 31.46
N ASP A 327 -14.39 16.74 30.59
CA ASP A 327 -14.06 17.76 29.59
C ASP A 327 -14.57 17.37 28.20
N GLY A 328 -15.19 18.30 27.47
CA GLY A 328 -15.56 18.06 26.07
C GLY A 328 -14.35 17.97 25.14
N LEU A 329 -13.37 18.85 25.34
CA LEU A 329 -12.17 18.93 24.52
C LEU A 329 -10.97 19.32 25.39
N TYR A 330 -9.94 18.50 25.35
CA TYR A 330 -8.63 18.76 25.95
C TYR A 330 -7.61 18.96 24.82
N MET A 331 -6.92 20.10 24.79
CA MET A 331 -5.86 20.39 23.80
C MET A 331 -4.60 20.92 24.50
N GLY A 332 -3.42 20.38 24.15
CA GLY A 332 -2.13 20.79 24.74
C GLY A 332 -0.88 20.30 24.03
#